data_AF-A0A1I4FV25-F1
#
_entry.id   AF-A0A1I4FV25-F1
#
_cell.length_a   1.000
_cell.length_b   1.000
_cell.length_c   1.000
_cell.angle_alpha   90.00
_cell.angle_beta   90.00
_cell.angle_gamma   90.00
#
_symmetry.space_group_name_H-M   'P 1'
#
loop_
_entity.id
_entity.type
_entity.pdbx_description
1 polymer ?
#
loop_
_entity_poly.entity_id
_entity_poly.type
_entity_poly.pdbx_seq_one_letter_code
_entity_poly.pdbx_strand_id
1 'polypeptide(L)'
;MTLQRKKQFGVIETQKTLTETRSTEKHKELVNPAEHFDIKLLYGRHPAYSKSTYAVQFTSRLEGRDSSCYLEVELREKFEEHLKELCVFGEISRTELLKVADYVKQLKIQGVFERVPDLLQAIEGQADISESQELYDLAVESIVEDLAAYPTVTSDHYRHGVSSGVILDSDPLRRRFGSEVVGITTESVYEIIGLEPSPQNKVRLQEVIKAWYSMGYIIKRSKDRWQEAFRPNESIKDAKRFYLLKVEGLNEHLNVEESVPTE
;
A
#
# COMPACT_ATOMS: atom_id res chain seq x y z
N MET A 1 47.58 67.95 37.35
CA MET A 1 47.21 67.79 35.93
C MET A 1 46.28 66.58 35.83
N THR A 2 45.11 66.53 35.21
CA THR A 2 44.24 67.49 34.51
C THR A 2 42.92 66.73 34.27
N LEU A 3 41.81 67.40 34.58
CA LEU A 3 40.41 67.23 34.12
C LEU A 3 39.61 65.91 34.21
N GLN A 4 38.43 66.09 34.85
CA GLN A 4 37.13 65.45 34.62
C GLN A 4 36.56 65.67 33.19
N ARG A 5 35.71 64.74 32.74
CA ARG A 5 34.44 64.91 31.95
C ARG A 5 33.74 63.54 31.96
N LYS A 6 32.59 63.27 32.58
CA LYS A 6 31.20 63.81 32.56
C LYS A 6 30.46 63.69 31.21
N LYS A 7 29.30 63.00 31.30
CA LYS A 7 28.05 63.02 30.50
C LYS A 7 28.02 62.17 29.21
N GLN A 8 27.16 61.15 29.12
CA GLN A 8 25.67 61.10 28.95
C GLN A 8 25.22 61.24 27.49
N PHE A 9 24.04 60.67 27.21
CA PHE A 9 23.27 60.54 25.96
C PHE A 9 23.52 59.21 25.21
N GLY A 10 22.52 58.39 24.90
CA GLY A 10 21.07 58.53 25.07
C GLY A 10 20.36 57.20 24.81
N VAL A 11 19.25 57.02 25.51
CA VAL A 11 18.15 56.10 25.20
C VAL A 11 17.53 56.57 23.88
N ILE A 12 16.98 55.65 23.06
CA ILE A 12 15.62 55.72 22.49
C ILE A 12 15.40 54.71 21.34
N GLU A 13 14.34 53.91 21.57
CA GLU A 13 13.29 53.40 20.67
C GLU A 13 13.56 52.37 19.56
N THR A 14 12.95 51.21 19.79
CA THR A 14 11.77 50.71 19.05
C THR A 14 11.79 50.87 17.53
N GLN A 15 11.93 49.74 16.83
CA GLN A 15 11.20 49.53 15.57
C GLN A 15 10.36 48.25 15.67
N LYS A 16 9.20 48.44 16.28
CA LYS A 16 7.96 47.77 15.87
C LYS A 16 7.44 48.51 14.63
N THR A 17 6.74 47.77 13.78
CA THR A 17 5.75 48.19 12.77
C THR A 17 6.22 48.87 11.48
N LEU A 18 6.21 48.09 10.40
CA LEU A 18 5.37 48.31 9.20
C LEU A 18 4.66 46.96 8.98
N THR A 19 3.50 46.67 9.58
CA THR A 19 2.15 47.10 9.18
C THR A 19 1.94 47.06 7.67
N GLU A 20 1.35 45.94 7.25
CA GLU A 20 0.20 45.83 6.35
C GLU A 20 0.07 46.87 5.22
N THR A 21 0.10 46.35 4.00
CA THR A 21 -0.96 46.71 3.05
C THR A 21 -1.15 45.60 2.00
N ARG A 22 -2.33 44.94 2.09
CA ARG A 22 -3.03 44.14 1.06
C ARG A 22 -2.37 42.78 0.69
N SER A 23 -3.01 41.63 0.87
CA SER A 23 -4.43 41.35 0.67
C SER A 23 -5.12 40.75 1.90
N THR A 24 -6.07 41.48 2.46
CA THR A 24 -7.26 40.85 3.04
C THR A 24 -8.10 40.33 1.87
N GLU A 25 -7.64 39.26 1.21
CA GLU A 25 -8.60 38.38 0.55
C GLU A 25 -9.35 37.72 1.70
N LYS A 26 -10.63 38.06 1.86
CA LYS A 26 -11.55 37.26 2.64
C LYS A 26 -11.36 35.82 2.14
N HIS A 27 -10.67 34.98 2.91
CA HIS A 27 -10.70 33.54 2.68
C HIS A 27 -12.18 33.19 2.69
N LYS A 28 -12.74 32.98 1.50
CA LYS A 28 -14.13 32.62 1.34
C LYS A 28 -14.23 31.27 2.02
N GLU A 29 -14.89 31.23 3.16
CA GLU A 29 -15.08 30.01 3.94
C GLU A 29 -15.58 28.94 2.98
N LEU A 30 -14.75 27.92 2.77
CA LEU A 30 -15.00 26.90 1.77
C LEU A 30 -16.07 25.96 2.32
N VAL A 31 -17.32 26.22 1.94
CA VAL A 31 -18.46 25.39 2.32
C VAL A 31 -18.41 24.09 1.51
N ASN A 32 -18.32 22.96 2.21
CA ASN A 32 -18.42 21.64 1.60
C ASN A 32 -19.83 21.47 0.99
N PRO A 33 -19.95 21.20 -0.32
CA PRO A 33 -21.24 21.12 -0.99
C PRO A 33 -21.98 19.79 -0.81
N ALA A 34 -21.39 18.79 -0.15
CA ALA A 34 -22.02 17.50 0.13
C ALA A 34 -22.13 17.31 1.65
N GLU A 35 -23.33 17.54 2.19
CA GLU A 35 -23.56 17.64 3.65
C GLU A 35 -23.24 16.34 4.40
N HIS A 36 -23.45 15.21 3.75
CA HIS A 36 -23.25 13.85 4.29
C HIS A 36 -21.81 13.34 4.17
N PHE A 37 -20.90 14.14 3.63
CA PHE A 37 -19.50 13.75 3.48
C PHE A 37 -18.56 14.73 4.16
N ASP A 38 -17.48 14.19 4.72
CA ASP A 38 -16.24 14.93 4.94
C ASP A 38 -15.33 14.73 3.73
N ILE A 39 -14.96 15.83 3.08
CA ILE A 39 -14.15 15.80 1.85
C ILE A 39 -12.77 16.35 2.18
N LYS A 40 -11.75 15.52 1.96
CA LYS A 40 -10.35 15.89 2.14
C LYS A 40 -9.59 15.76 0.83
N LEU A 41 -8.70 16.73 0.59
CA LEU A 41 -7.78 16.71 -0.53
C LEU A 41 -6.42 16.21 -0.03
N LEU A 42 -5.90 15.16 -0.65
CA LEU A 42 -4.59 14.58 -0.37
C LEU A 42 -3.62 14.94 -1.50
N TYR A 43 -2.36 15.20 -1.18
CA TYR A 43 -1.29 15.45 -2.13
C TYR A 43 -0.10 14.55 -1.86
N GLY A 44 0.30 13.75 -2.84
CA GLY A 44 1.34 12.75 -2.65
C GLY A 44 1.80 12.10 -3.95
N ARG A 45 2.67 11.10 -3.83
CA ARG A 45 3.16 10.32 -4.98
C ARG A 45 2.14 9.26 -5.37
N HIS A 46 1.95 9.04 -6.66
CA HIS A 46 1.16 7.93 -7.19
C HIS A 46 1.94 7.24 -8.31
N PRO A 47 2.02 5.90 -8.38
CA PRO A 47 2.89 5.19 -9.32
C PRO A 47 2.64 5.49 -10.80
N ALA A 48 1.38 5.78 -11.16
CA ALA A 48 1.00 6.11 -12.54
C ALA A 48 1.49 7.49 -13.01
N TYR A 49 1.98 8.36 -12.12
CA TYR A 49 2.38 9.73 -12.45
C TYR A 49 3.85 10.00 -12.10
N SER A 50 4.55 10.70 -13.00
CA SER A 50 5.95 11.11 -12.79
C SER A 50 6.12 12.21 -11.74
N LYS A 51 5.04 12.97 -11.46
CA LYS A 51 4.98 14.03 -10.47
C LYS A 51 3.94 13.69 -9.41
N SER A 52 4.09 14.25 -8.21
CA SER A 52 3.06 14.17 -7.18
C SER A 52 1.75 14.76 -7.69
N THR A 53 0.65 14.09 -7.35
CA THR A 53 -0.70 14.41 -7.81
C THR A 53 -1.64 14.55 -6.61
N TYR A 54 -2.93 14.72 -6.89
CA TYR A 54 -3.96 14.88 -5.88
C TYR A 54 -4.94 13.70 -5.89
N ALA A 55 -5.39 13.30 -4.71
CA ALA A 55 -6.52 12.41 -4.51
C ALA A 55 -7.55 13.07 -3.60
N VAL A 56 -8.81 12.69 -3.72
CA VAL A 56 -9.92 13.21 -2.94
C VAL A 56 -10.48 12.06 -2.13
N GLN A 57 -10.41 12.20 -0.81
CA GLN A 57 -11.02 11.27 0.12
C GLN A 57 -12.42 11.77 0.50
N PHE A 58 -13.38 10.87 0.38
CA PHE A 58 -14.75 11.03 0.82
C PHE A 58 -14.94 10.15 2.05
N THR A 59 -15.32 10.73 3.17
CA THR A 59 -15.70 9.99 4.38
C THR A 59 -17.15 10.27 4.68
N SER A 60 -17.99 9.23 4.71
CA SER A 60 -19.40 9.37 5.03
C SER A 60 -19.58 9.80 6.48
N ARG A 61 -20.52 10.71 6.72
CA ARG A 61 -20.98 11.11 8.06
C ARG A 61 -22.14 10.26 8.55
N LEU A 62 -22.66 9.37 7.70
CA LEU A 62 -23.69 8.40 8.07
C LEU A 62 -23.13 7.29 8.97
N GLU A 63 -24.00 6.41 9.43
CA GLU A 63 -23.62 5.23 10.21
C GLU A 63 -22.65 4.33 9.40
N GLY A 64 -21.61 3.80 10.06
CA GLY A 64 -20.52 3.07 9.41
C GLY A 64 -19.26 3.91 9.14
N ARG A 65 -19.42 5.20 8.82
CA ARG A 65 -18.32 6.13 8.47
C ARG A 65 -17.39 5.61 7.37
N ASP A 66 -17.95 4.89 6.41
CA ASP A 66 -17.19 4.36 5.28
C ASP A 66 -16.49 5.48 4.52
N SER A 67 -15.34 5.13 3.94
CA SER A 67 -14.54 6.09 3.18
C SER A 67 -13.98 5.50 1.91
N SER A 68 -14.05 6.27 0.83
CA SER A 68 -13.37 5.96 -0.43
C SER A 68 -12.48 7.12 -0.84
N CYS A 69 -11.35 6.81 -1.47
CA CYS A 69 -10.44 7.83 -1.97
C CYS A 69 -10.16 7.60 -3.45
N TYR A 70 -10.23 8.66 -4.24
CA TYR A 70 -10.11 8.61 -5.70
C TYR A 70 -9.07 9.61 -6.18
N LEU A 71 -8.39 9.32 -7.28
CA LEU A 71 -7.56 10.34 -7.91
C LEU A 71 -8.43 11.51 -8.38
N GLU A 72 -7.95 12.74 -8.17
CA GLU A 72 -8.73 13.93 -8.54
C GLU A 72 -9.02 14.02 -10.05
N VAL A 73 -8.13 13.47 -10.87
CA VAL A 73 -8.33 13.38 -12.33
C VAL A 73 -9.42 12.35 -12.70
N GLU A 74 -9.54 11.27 -11.94
CA GLU A 74 -10.52 10.20 -12.18
C GLU A 74 -11.94 10.64 -11.81
N LEU A 75 -12.10 11.60 -10.88
CA LEU A 75 -13.42 12.20 -10.58
C LEU A 75 -14.15 12.72 -11.82
N ARG A 76 -13.43 13.07 -12.89
CA ARG A 76 -14.02 13.51 -14.16
C ARG A 76 -14.08 12.38 -15.19
N GLU A 77 -13.01 11.59 -15.28
CA GLU A 77 -12.88 10.54 -16.29
C GLU A 77 -13.80 9.35 -16.02
N LYS A 78 -14.00 9.00 -14.75
CA LYS A 78 -14.82 7.88 -14.25
C LYS A 78 -16.01 8.36 -13.41
N PHE A 79 -16.56 9.53 -13.77
CA PHE A 79 -17.58 10.23 -12.97
C PHE A 79 -18.78 9.34 -12.59
N GLU A 80 -19.34 8.58 -13.53
CA GLU A 80 -20.52 7.74 -13.29
C GLU A 80 -20.22 6.54 -12.37
N GLU A 81 -19.01 5.99 -12.45
CA GLU A 81 -18.55 4.88 -11.62
C GLU A 81 -18.43 5.33 -10.15
N HIS A 82 -17.73 6.44 -9.92
CA HIS A 82 -17.59 7.02 -8.59
C HIS A 82 -18.92 7.51 -8.01
N LEU A 83 -19.80 8.08 -8.85
CA LEU A 83 -21.15 8.48 -8.41
C LEU A 83 -21.92 7.26 -7.89
N LYS A 84 -21.87 6.14 -8.60
CA LYS A 84 -22.56 4.91 -8.19
C LYS A 84 -22.04 4.42 -6.84
N GLU A 85 -20.72 4.37 -6.65
CA GLU A 85 -20.10 3.90 -5.40
C GLU A 85 -20.42 4.83 -4.22
N LEU A 86 -20.21 6.14 -4.37
CA LEU A 86 -20.50 7.13 -3.33
C LEU A 86 -21.99 7.20 -2.96
N CYS A 87 -22.89 6.90 -3.91
CA CYS A 87 -24.32 6.81 -3.65
C CYS A 87 -24.67 5.64 -2.71
N VAL A 88 -23.91 4.54 -2.76
CA VAL A 88 -24.17 3.34 -1.92
C VAL A 88 -23.99 3.62 -0.44
N PHE A 89 -22.94 4.33 -0.04
CA PHE A 89 -22.58 4.48 1.39
C PHE A 89 -22.72 5.90 1.97
N GLY A 90 -23.04 6.91 1.16
CA GLY A 90 -23.23 8.27 1.66
C GLY A 90 -24.27 9.11 0.91
N GLU A 91 -25.07 8.50 0.02
CA GLU A 91 -26.20 9.15 -0.66
C GLU A 91 -25.82 10.46 -1.37
N ILE A 92 -24.74 10.45 -2.17
CA ILE A 92 -24.38 11.64 -2.97
C ILE A 92 -25.24 11.74 -4.23
N SER A 93 -25.80 12.92 -4.49
CA SER A 93 -26.45 13.20 -5.77
C SER A 93 -25.43 13.59 -6.85
N ARG A 94 -25.81 13.39 -8.12
CA ARG A 94 -25.01 13.83 -9.28
C ARG A 94 -24.65 15.31 -9.19
N THR A 95 -25.61 16.15 -8.80
CA THR A 95 -25.41 17.61 -8.69
C THR A 95 -24.43 17.96 -7.58
N GLU A 96 -24.46 17.25 -6.45
CA GLU A 96 -23.47 17.43 -5.39
C GLU A 96 -22.09 17.03 -5.84
N LEU A 97 -21.91 15.87 -6.48
CA LEU A 97 -20.59 15.43 -6.95
C LEU A 97 -19.97 16.41 -7.95
N LEU A 98 -20.77 17.02 -8.83
CA LEU A 98 -20.30 18.11 -9.71
C LEU A 98 -19.82 19.33 -8.91
N LYS A 99 -20.57 19.74 -7.87
CA LYS A 99 -20.15 20.83 -6.97
C LYS A 99 -18.89 20.45 -6.21
N VAL A 100 -18.73 19.19 -5.81
CA VAL A 100 -17.52 18.68 -5.16
C VAL A 100 -16.32 18.83 -6.08
N ALA A 101 -16.43 18.52 -7.37
CA ALA A 101 -15.33 18.69 -8.31
C ALA A 101 -14.86 20.17 -8.38
N ASP A 102 -15.78 21.12 -8.27
CA ASP A 102 -15.42 22.55 -8.20
C ASP A 102 -14.88 22.95 -6.81
N TYR A 103 -15.43 22.39 -5.74
CA TYR A 103 -14.91 22.55 -4.38
C TYR A 103 -13.45 22.06 -4.25
N VAL A 104 -13.13 20.90 -4.81
CA VAL A 104 -11.77 20.34 -4.86
C VAL A 104 -10.80 21.28 -5.58
N LYS A 105 -11.21 21.91 -6.68
CA LYS A 105 -10.37 22.94 -7.34
C LYS A 105 -10.11 24.12 -6.41
N GLN A 106 -11.12 24.55 -5.65
CA GLN A 106 -10.94 25.65 -4.70
C GLN A 106 -9.98 25.25 -3.57
N LEU A 107 -10.07 24.03 -3.04
CA LEU A 107 -9.11 23.49 -2.08
C LEU A 107 -7.68 23.51 -2.64
N LYS A 108 -7.49 23.11 -3.91
CA LYS A 108 -6.19 23.16 -4.60
C LYS A 108 -5.66 24.59 -4.71
N ILE A 109 -6.49 25.54 -5.17
CA ILE A 109 -6.11 26.95 -5.35
C ILE A 109 -5.73 27.59 -4.01
N GLN A 110 -6.46 27.27 -2.94
CA GLN A 110 -6.22 27.81 -1.61
C GLN A 110 -5.14 27.05 -0.82
N GLY A 111 -4.56 25.98 -1.37
CA GLY A 111 -3.52 25.20 -0.72
C GLY A 111 -4.01 24.38 0.48
N VAL A 112 -5.30 24.05 0.54
CA VAL A 112 -5.91 23.28 1.63
C VAL A 112 -5.87 21.79 1.25
N PHE A 113 -4.79 21.12 1.64
CA PHE A 113 -4.62 19.68 1.42
C PHE A 113 -3.68 19.06 2.45
N GLU A 114 -3.83 17.76 2.67
CA GLU A 114 -2.94 16.95 3.50
C GLU A 114 -1.85 16.32 2.63
N ARG A 115 -0.60 16.37 3.08
CA ARG A 115 0.51 15.72 2.36
C ARG A 115 0.68 14.30 2.85
N VAL A 116 0.60 13.35 1.93
CA VAL A 116 0.84 11.94 2.20
C VAL A 116 2.03 11.42 1.39
N PRO A 117 2.85 10.49 1.94
CA PRO A 117 3.99 9.95 1.21
C PRO A 117 3.57 9.21 -0.07
N ASP A 118 2.49 8.43 0.02
CA ASP A 118 1.97 7.58 -1.04
C ASP A 118 0.44 7.70 -1.08
N LEU A 119 -0.11 8.13 -2.22
CA LEU A 119 -1.56 8.24 -2.41
C LEU A 119 -2.20 6.89 -2.61
N LEU A 120 -1.47 5.89 -3.11
CA LEU A 120 -2.07 4.62 -3.44
C LEU A 120 -2.50 3.85 -2.19
N GLN A 121 -1.78 4.02 -1.08
CA GLN A 121 -2.21 3.52 0.25
C GLN A 121 -3.51 4.16 0.73
N ALA A 122 -3.76 5.42 0.38
CA ALA A 122 -5.00 6.09 0.74
C ALA A 122 -6.17 5.66 -0.17
N ILE A 123 -5.89 5.26 -1.42
CA ILE A 123 -6.87 4.87 -2.44
C ILE A 123 -7.27 3.39 -2.28
N GLU A 124 -6.31 2.48 -2.21
CA GLU A 124 -6.55 1.03 -2.14
C GLU A 124 -6.71 0.51 -0.70
N GLY A 125 -6.59 1.40 0.30
CA GLY A 125 -6.56 1.05 1.71
C GLY A 125 -5.28 0.31 2.11
N GLN A 126 -5.07 0.17 3.42
CA GLN A 126 -4.16 -0.85 3.92
C GLN A 126 -4.88 -2.19 3.86
N ALA A 127 -4.18 -3.27 3.52
CA ALA A 127 -4.73 -4.60 3.70
C ALA A 127 -5.11 -4.75 5.18
N ASP A 128 -6.40 -4.96 5.43
CA ASP A 128 -6.91 -5.24 6.77
C ASP A 128 -6.33 -6.58 7.23
N ILE A 129 -6.17 -6.76 8.55
CA ILE A 129 -5.63 -7.99 9.14
C ILE A 129 -6.52 -9.20 8.78
N SER A 130 -7.85 -9.04 8.77
CA SER A 130 -8.82 -10.08 8.41
C SER A 130 -8.69 -10.48 6.95
N GLU A 131 -8.76 -9.52 6.04
CA GLU A 131 -8.53 -9.77 4.61
C GLU A 131 -7.16 -10.42 4.35
N SER A 132 -6.11 -9.94 5.02
CA SER A 132 -4.77 -10.50 4.88
C SER A 132 -4.69 -11.94 5.38
N GLN A 133 -5.42 -12.28 6.44
CA GLN A 133 -5.54 -13.66 6.91
C GLN A 133 -6.21 -14.54 5.86
N GLU A 134 -7.35 -14.11 5.32
CA GLU A 134 -8.09 -14.87 4.30
C GLU A 134 -7.23 -15.13 3.06
N LEU A 135 -6.50 -14.11 2.58
CA LEU A 135 -5.59 -14.26 1.44
C LEU A 135 -4.40 -15.19 1.77
N TYR A 136 -3.93 -15.21 3.03
CA TYR A 136 -2.90 -16.14 3.46
C TYR A 136 -3.43 -17.58 3.48
N ASP A 137 -4.64 -17.78 4.00
CA ASP A 137 -5.27 -19.10 4.06
C ASP A 137 -5.47 -19.67 2.66
N LEU A 138 -5.90 -18.84 1.68
CA LEU A 138 -5.96 -19.20 0.26
C LEU A 138 -4.59 -19.59 -0.32
N ALA A 139 -3.52 -18.90 0.10
CA ALA A 139 -2.17 -19.25 -0.34
C ALA A 139 -1.73 -20.61 0.21
N VAL A 140 -2.04 -20.90 1.47
CA VAL A 140 -1.75 -22.19 2.10
C VAL A 140 -2.56 -23.31 1.44
N GLU A 141 -3.86 -23.11 1.23
CA GLU A 141 -4.74 -24.04 0.53
C GLU A 141 -4.21 -24.35 -0.88
N SER A 142 -3.87 -23.31 -1.66
CA SER A 142 -3.28 -23.48 -3.00
C SER A 142 -1.98 -24.30 -3.00
N ILE A 143 -1.14 -24.16 -1.96
CA ILE A 143 0.10 -24.93 -1.83
C ILE A 143 -0.20 -26.39 -1.51
N VAL A 144 -1.08 -26.63 -0.55
CA VAL A 144 -1.37 -27.97 -0.02
C VAL A 144 -2.19 -28.81 -1.00
N GLU A 145 -3.09 -28.18 -1.75
CA GLU A 145 -3.93 -28.88 -2.74
C GLU A 145 -3.18 -29.23 -4.04
N ASP A 146 -2.13 -28.50 -4.39
CA ASP A 146 -1.33 -28.73 -5.61
C ASP A 146 0.18 -28.77 -5.33
N LEU A 147 0.60 -29.73 -4.51
CA LEU A 147 2.02 -29.94 -4.16
C LEU A 147 2.91 -30.14 -5.41
N ALA A 148 2.35 -30.65 -6.50
CA ALA A 148 3.07 -30.85 -7.76
C ALA A 148 3.53 -29.51 -8.38
N ALA A 149 2.79 -28.41 -8.19
CA ALA A 149 3.20 -27.08 -8.61
C ALA A 149 4.33 -26.47 -7.74
N TYR A 150 4.59 -27.07 -6.57
CA TYR A 150 5.59 -26.63 -5.59
C TYR A 150 6.63 -27.75 -5.32
N PRO A 151 7.43 -28.16 -6.32
CA PRO A 151 8.42 -29.21 -6.12
C PRO A 151 9.40 -28.85 -4.99
N THR A 152 9.95 -29.86 -4.32
CA THR A 152 10.97 -29.64 -3.29
C THR A 152 12.31 -29.24 -3.90
N VAL A 153 13.15 -28.55 -3.13
CA VAL A 153 14.52 -28.23 -3.55
C VAL A 153 15.32 -29.51 -3.79
N THR A 154 15.16 -30.53 -2.94
CA THR A 154 15.89 -31.79 -3.10
C THR A 154 15.43 -32.63 -4.28
N SER A 155 14.18 -32.48 -4.76
CA SER A 155 13.71 -33.22 -5.93
C SER A 155 14.28 -32.69 -7.25
N ASP A 156 14.91 -31.52 -7.27
CA ASP A 156 15.49 -30.87 -8.46
C ASP A 156 14.47 -30.64 -9.62
N HIS A 157 13.16 -30.69 -9.32
CA HIS A 157 12.11 -30.60 -10.36
C HIS A 157 11.63 -29.17 -10.63
N TYR A 158 12.12 -28.17 -9.89
CA TYR A 158 11.71 -26.79 -10.09
C TYR A 158 12.03 -26.30 -11.51
N ARG A 159 11.01 -25.74 -12.17
CA ARG A 159 11.12 -25.15 -13.51
C ARG A 159 10.61 -23.72 -13.51
N HIS A 160 11.48 -22.78 -13.84
CA HIS A 160 11.12 -21.36 -13.88
C HIS A 160 10.04 -21.09 -14.95
N GLY A 161 8.98 -20.37 -14.56
CA GLY A 161 7.84 -20.06 -15.42
C GLY A 161 6.86 -21.23 -15.60
N VAL A 162 7.05 -22.34 -14.89
CA VAL A 162 6.12 -23.49 -14.86
C VAL A 162 5.72 -23.82 -13.43
N SER A 163 6.69 -23.90 -12.52
CA SER A 163 6.44 -24.11 -11.10
C SER A 163 5.97 -22.82 -10.43
N SER A 164 4.92 -22.92 -9.61
CA SER A 164 4.35 -21.82 -8.84
C SER A 164 5.25 -21.40 -7.67
N GLY A 165 6.07 -22.33 -7.19
CA GLY A 165 7.06 -22.09 -6.17
C GLY A 165 7.96 -23.29 -5.96
N VAL A 166 8.57 -23.34 -4.78
CA VAL A 166 9.48 -24.43 -4.38
C VAL A 166 9.42 -24.62 -2.86
N ILE A 167 9.37 -25.86 -2.40
CA ILE A 167 9.41 -26.19 -0.97
C ILE A 167 10.86 -26.25 -0.49
N LEU A 168 11.19 -25.50 0.57
CA LEU A 168 12.54 -25.40 1.11
C LEU A 168 12.81 -26.53 2.11
N ASP A 169 13.14 -27.71 1.58
CA ASP A 169 13.39 -28.91 2.35
C ASP A 169 14.88 -29.22 2.57
N SER A 170 15.77 -28.63 1.77
CA SER A 170 17.21 -28.84 1.94
C SER A 170 17.76 -28.25 3.24
N ASP A 171 18.70 -28.97 3.86
CA ASP A 171 19.40 -28.58 5.10
C ASP A 171 19.95 -27.14 5.07
N PRO A 172 20.67 -26.69 4.02
CA PRO A 172 21.20 -25.32 3.98
C PRO A 172 20.11 -24.25 4.03
N LEU A 173 18.97 -24.49 3.35
CA LEU A 173 17.86 -23.53 3.31
C LEU A 173 17.04 -23.58 4.60
N ARG A 174 16.80 -24.78 5.16
CA ARG A 174 16.13 -24.94 6.45
C ARG A 174 16.87 -24.23 7.59
N ARG A 175 18.20 -24.33 7.64
CA ARG A 175 19.01 -23.59 8.63
C ARG A 175 18.92 -22.08 8.45
N ARG A 176 18.79 -21.59 7.21
CA ARG A 176 18.77 -20.16 6.89
C ARG A 176 17.40 -19.53 7.13
N PHE A 177 16.33 -20.21 6.72
CA PHE A 177 14.99 -19.65 6.65
C PHE A 177 14.00 -20.28 7.64
N GLY A 178 14.25 -21.51 8.10
CA GLY A 178 13.36 -22.25 9.00
C GLY A 178 12.83 -23.52 8.33
N SER A 179 12.10 -24.32 9.11
CA SER A 179 11.31 -25.45 8.61
C SER A 179 9.97 -24.98 8.04
N GLU A 180 9.35 -25.80 7.19
CA GLU A 180 8.00 -25.57 6.67
C GLU A 180 7.86 -24.24 5.92
N VAL A 181 8.85 -23.98 5.06
CA VAL A 181 8.91 -22.75 4.27
C VAL A 181 8.73 -23.09 2.80
N VAL A 182 7.85 -22.34 2.14
CA VAL A 182 7.64 -22.41 0.70
C VAL A 182 8.05 -21.08 0.07
N GLY A 183 8.91 -21.16 -0.94
CA GLY A 183 9.26 -20.03 -1.79
C GLY A 183 8.23 -19.89 -2.90
N ILE A 184 7.36 -18.90 -2.83
CA ILE A 184 6.34 -18.63 -3.85
C ILE A 184 6.79 -17.54 -4.82
N THR A 185 6.49 -17.72 -6.11
CA THR A 185 6.85 -16.75 -7.16
C THR A 185 5.94 -15.51 -7.11
N THR A 186 6.31 -14.44 -7.81
CA THR A 186 5.49 -13.21 -7.78
C THR A 186 4.17 -13.44 -8.52
N GLU A 187 4.26 -14.16 -9.63
CA GLU A 187 3.19 -14.55 -10.52
C GLU A 187 2.14 -15.37 -9.75
N SER A 188 2.57 -16.39 -9.01
CA SER A 188 1.66 -17.19 -8.20
C SER A 188 1.00 -16.41 -7.07
N VAL A 189 1.69 -15.45 -6.44
CA VAL A 189 1.01 -14.60 -5.44
C VAL A 189 -0.08 -13.77 -6.09
N TYR A 190 0.16 -13.18 -7.26
CA TYR A 190 -0.86 -12.44 -8.01
C TYR A 190 -2.07 -13.32 -8.34
N GLU A 191 -1.82 -14.56 -8.80
CA GLU A 191 -2.88 -15.52 -9.11
C GLU A 191 -3.71 -15.88 -7.86
N ILE A 192 -3.05 -16.21 -6.75
CA ILE A 192 -3.69 -16.57 -5.48
C ILE A 192 -4.58 -15.42 -4.96
N ILE A 193 -4.07 -14.18 -4.98
CA ILE A 193 -4.83 -13.03 -4.49
C ILE A 193 -5.81 -12.47 -5.53
N GLY A 194 -5.96 -13.12 -6.69
CA GLY A 194 -6.92 -12.74 -7.73
C GLY A 194 -6.63 -11.39 -8.39
N LEU A 195 -5.36 -11.00 -8.50
CA LEU A 195 -4.95 -9.71 -9.09
C LEU A 195 -4.16 -9.91 -10.38
N GLU A 196 -4.46 -9.08 -11.38
CA GLU A 196 -3.64 -9.04 -12.60
C GLU A 196 -2.33 -8.24 -12.38
N PRO A 197 -1.21 -8.61 -13.00
CA PRO A 197 0.04 -7.85 -12.88
C PRO A 197 -0.08 -6.43 -13.47
N SER A 198 -0.24 -5.43 -12.61
CA SER A 198 -0.32 -4.02 -13.01
C SER A 198 0.42 -3.11 -12.01
N PRO A 199 0.79 -1.87 -12.38
CA PRO A 199 1.41 -0.93 -11.44
C PRO A 199 0.57 -0.62 -10.20
N GLN A 200 -0.77 -0.65 -10.33
CA GLN A 200 -1.72 -0.47 -9.22
C GLN A 200 -1.68 -1.69 -8.31
N ASN A 201 -1.95 -2.88 -8.87
CA ASN A 201 -1.96 -4.14 -8.14
C ASN A 201 -0.61 -4.49 -7.50
N LYS A 202 0.50 -3.93 -8.00
CA LYS A 202 1.82 -4.05 -7.36
C LYS A 202 1.86 -3.43 -5.97
N VAL A 203 1.17 -2.32 -5.75
CA VAL A 203 1.12 -1.70 -4.42
C VAL A 203 0.17 -2.47 -3.53
N ARG A 204 -0.99 -2.89 -4.03
CA ARG A 204 -1.85 -3.84 -3.33
C ARG A 204 -1.10 -5.08 -2.86
N LEU A 205 -0.35 -5.73 -3.75
CA LEU A 205 0.54 -6.85 -3.41
C LEU A 205 1.53 -6.47 -2.30
N GLN A 206 2.15 -5.29 -2.37
CA GLN A 206 3.08 -4.86 -1.32
C GLN A 206 2.41 -4.67 0.04
N GLU A 207 1.16 -4.19 0.08
CA GLU A 207 0.41 -4.06 1.33
C GLU A 207 0.03 -5.43 1.89
N VAL A 208 -0.42 -6.37 1.06
CA VAL A 208 -0.68 -7.77 1.48
C VAL A 208 0.59 -8.42 2.04
N ILE A 209 1.72 -8.30 1.33
CA ILE A 209 3.00 -8.86 1.80
C ILE A 209 3.48 -8.20 3.10
N LYS A 210 3.26 -6.89 3.29
CA LYS A 210 3.56 -6.19 4.55
C LYS A 210 2.70 -6.72 5.69
N ALA A 211 1.41 -6.95 5.45
CA ALA A 211 0.50 -7.51 6.44
C ALA A 211 0.88 -8.96 6.81
N TRP A 212 1.15 -9.82 5.83
CA TRP A 212 1.66 -11.17 6.10
C TRP A 212 3.00 -11.17 6.86
N TYR A 213 3.86 -10.19 6.61
CA TYR A 213 5.09 -10.03 7.38
C TYR A 213 4.83 -9.60 8.83
N SER A 214 3.92 -8.65 9.07
CA SER A 214 3.58 -8.21 10.44
C SER A 214 2.87 -9.31 11.24
N MET A 215 2.13 -10.19 10.57
CA MET A 215 1.50 -11.39 11.15
C MET A 215 2.48 -12.55 11.35
N GLY A 216 3.69 -12.46 10.79
CA GLY A 216 4.75 -13.46 10.97
C GLY A 216 4.74 -14.62 9.99
N TYR A 217 3.91 -14.55 8.93
CA TYR A 217 3.80 -15.55 7.85
C TYR A 217 4.94 -15.45 6.84
N ILE A 218 5.44 -14.25 6.57
CA ILE A 218 6.57 -14.06 5.64
C ILE A 218 7.91 -14.05 6.37
N ILE A 219 8.87 -14.80 5.85
CA ILE A 219 10.28 -14.77 6.28
C ILE A 219 11.05 -13.78 5.41
N LYS A 220 11.49 -12.69 6.02
CA LYS A 220 12.35 -11.68 5.40
C LYS A 220 13.66 -11.54 6.16
N ARG A 221 14.78 -11.83 5.50
CA ARG A 221 16.15 -11.64 6.01
C ARG A 221 16.83 -10.44 5.36
N SER A 222 16.47 -10.14 4.11
CA SER A 222 16.94 -9.01 3.35
C SER A 222 16.39 -7.70 3.93
N LYS A 223 17.22 -6.67 4.03
CA LYS A 223 16.77 -5.35 4.52
C LYS A 223 15.90 -4.63 3.49
N ASP A 224 16.30 -4.69 2.23
CA ASP A 224 15.77 -3.78 1.19
C ASP A 224 14.64 -4.38 0.34
N ARG A 225 14.39 -5.69 0.43
CA ARG A 225 13.45 -6.40 -0.45
C ARG A 225 12.63 -7.41 0.32
N TRP A 226 11.35 -7.53 -0.06
CA TRP A 226 10.43 -8.53 0.49
C TRP A 226 10.74 -9.96 0.01
N GLN A 227 11.40 -10.09 -1.13
CA GLN A 227 11.76 -11.38 -1.71
C GLN A 227 13.20 -11.77 -1.40
N GLU A 228 13.40 -13.03 -1.08
CA GLU A 228 14.72 -13.62 -0.88
C GLU A 228 15.24 -14.24 -2.19
N ALA A 229 16.54 -14.08 -2.42
CA ALA A 229 17.19 -14.65 -3.58
C ALA A 229 17.95 -15.94 -3.20
N PHE A 230 17.64 -17.02 -3.89
CA PHE A 230 18.38 -18.29 -3.81
C PHE A 230 18.25 -19.08 -5.11
N ARG A 231 19.10 -20.09 -5.28
CA ARG A 231 18.99 -21.04 -6.38
C ARG A 231 18.11 -22.19 -5.93
N PRO A 232 16.96 -22.42 -6.59
CA PRO A 232 16.05 -23.49 -6.18
C PRO A 232 16.61 -24.86 -6.52
N ASN A 233 17.53 -24.96 -7.49
CA ASN A 233 18.23 -26.19 -7.82
C ASN A 233 19.52 -25.94 -8.64
N GLU A 234 20.26 -27.00 -8.95
CA GLU A 234 21.56 -26.91 -9.64
C GLU A 234 21.44 -26.53 -11.12
N SER A 235 20.34 -26.93 -11.77
CA SER A 235 20.09 -26.66 -13.18
C SER A 235 19.88 -25.17 -13.47
N ILE A 236 19.45 -24.39 -12.48
CA ILE A 236 19.29 -22.94 -12.60
C ILE A 236 20.56 -22.19 -12.20
N LYS A 237 21.21 -21.56 -13.19
CA LYS A 237 22.45 -20.79 -13.02
C LYS A 237 22.27 -19.54 -12.16
N ASP A 238 21.12 -18.87 -12.27
CA ASP A 238 20.88 -17.57 -11.62
C ASP A 238 19.95 -17.70 -10.42
N ALA A 239 20.27 -16.98 -9.34
CA ALA A 239 19.37 -16.93 -8.19
C ALA A 239 18.01 -16.35 -8.61
N LYS A 240 16.95 -17.05 -8.25
CA LYS A 240 15.56 -16.62 -8.42
C LYS A 240 15.07 -15.99 -7.13
N ARG A 241 14.04 -15.16 -7.24
CA ARG A 241 13.48 -14.41 -6.12
C ARG A 241 12.11 -14.95 -5.77
N PHE A 242 11.90 -15.17 -4.48
CA PHE A 242 10.68 -15.75 -3.95
C PHE A 242 10.23 -14.99 -2.72
N TYR A 243 8.92 -14.88 -2.51
CA TYR A 243 8.38 -14.59 -1.19
C TYR A 243 8.48 -15.89 -0.38
N LEU A 244 8.98 -15.82 0.85
CA LEU A 244 9.13 -17.02 1.68
C LEU A 244 7.98 -17.09 2.67
N LEU A 245 7.04 -17.99 2.41
CA LEU A 245 5.86 -18.20 3.23
C LEU A 245 6.12 -19.35 4.22
N LYS A 246 5.79 -19.16 5.49
CA LYS A 246 5.66 -20.26 6.44
C LYS A 246 4.34 -20.95 6.21
N VAL A 247 4.32 -22.27 6.22
CA VAL A 247 3.11 -23.08 6.02
C VAL A 247 3.07 -24.14 7.11
N GLU A 248 2.38 -23.84 8.21
CA GLU A 248 2.30 -24.77 9.35
C GLU A 248 1.67 -26.10 8.93
N GLY A 249 2.25 -27.23 9.36
CA GLY A 249 1.73 -28.56 9.03
C GLY A 249 2.10 -29.07 7.63
N LEU A 250 2.88 -28.31 6.84
CA LEU A 250 3.28 -28.71 5.48
C LEU A 250 3.93 -30.10 5.43
N ASN A 251 4.74 -30.47 6.44
CA ASN A 251 5.40 -31.78 6.45
C ASN A 251 4.39 -32.93 6.58
N GLU A 252 3.23 -32.73 7.21
CA GLU A 252 2.20 -33.76 7.33
C GLU A 252 1.64 -34.11 5.95
N HIS A 253 1.41 -33.11 5.10
CA HIS A 253 0.93 -33.30 3.74
C HIS A 253 1.95 -33.97 2.82
N LEU A 254 3.24 -33.64 2.95
CA LEU A 254 4.31 -34.26 2.16
C LEU A 254 4.46 -35.76 2.44
N ASN A 255 4.25 -36.18 3.69
CA ASN A 255 4.37 -37.60 4.06
C ASN A 255 3.17 -38.45 3.63
N VAL A 256 2.01 -37.85 3.36
CA VAL A 256 0.80 -38.57 2.93
C VAL A 256 0.92 -39.02 1.47
N GLU A 257 1.51 -38.20 0.58
CA GLU A 257 1.68 -38.57 -0.84
C GLU A 257 2.68 -39.71 -1.05
N GLU A 258 3.74 -39.83 -0.23
CA GLU A 258 4.70 -40.94 -0.33
C GLU A 258 4.11 -42.31 0.08
N SER A 259 2.93 -42.31 0.71
CA SER A 259 2.30 -43.53 1.23
C SER A 259 1.29 -44.18 0.27
N VAL A 260 1.02 -43.58 -0.90
CA VAL A 260 0.13 -44.16 -1.91
C VAL A 260 0.92 -45.16 -2.77
N PRO A 261 0.64 -46.47 -2.71
CA PRO A 261 1.30 -47.45 -3.56
C PRO A 261 0.92 -47.19 -5.01
N THR A 262 1.92 -47.06 -5.88
CA THR A 262 1.71 -47.06 -7.32
C THR A 262 1.38 -48.49 -7.75
N GLU A 263 0.12 -48.76 -8.09
CA GLU A 263 -0.30 -49.99 -8.79
C GLU A 263 0.02 -49.93 -10.29
#